data_AF-A0A2R5EIJ4-F1
#
_entry.id   AF-A0A2R5EIJ4-F1
#
_cell.length_a   1.000
_cell.length_b   1.000
_cell.length_c   1.000
_cell.angle_alpha   90.00
_cell.angle_beta   90.00
_cell.angle_gamma   90.00
#
_symmetry.space_group_name_H-M   'P 1'
#
loop_
_entity.id
_entity.type
_entity.pdbx_description
1 polymer ?
#
loop_
_entity_poly.entity_id
_entity_poly.type
_entity_poly.pdbx_seq_one_letter_code
_entity_poly.pdbx_strand_id
1 'polypeptide(L)'
;MNINEEKKELKGSDVDQTLFADYMLEWLETVKPSTELITYISYTNAVKKRIAPYFSEKGITLQELKPHHIQEFYNYALNEWKVKANTVIHYHANIRSALHQVYIT
;
A
#
# COMPACT_ATOMS: atom_id res chain seq x y z
N MET A 1 24.27 -34.37 -3.52
CA MET A 1 23.90 -33.04 -4.06
C MET A 1 22.54 -33.17 -4.71
N ASN A 2 21.49 -32.68 -4.05
CA ASN A 2 20.13 -32.68 -4.56
C ASN A 2 19.71 -31.21 -4.74
N ILE A 3 19.32 -30.85 -5.96
CA ILE A 3 19.16 -29.46 -6.44
C ILE A 3 17.75 -28.90 -6.10
N ASN A 4 17.01 -29.58 -5.21
CA ASN A 4 15.61 -29.27 -4.92
C ASN A 4 15.33 -28.82 -3.47
N GLU A 5 16.37 -28.55 -2.68
CA GLU A 5 16.25 -28.06 -1.29
C GLU A 5 16.42 -26.54 -1.15
N GLU A 6 16.47 -25.79 -2.26
CA GLU A 6 16.43 -24.32 -2.25
C GLU A 6 15.02 -23.76 -2.53
N LYS A 7 13.96 -24.41 -2.03
CA LYS A 7 12.72 -23.68 -1.77
C LYS A 7 12.90 -22.90 -0.47
N LYS A 8 13.68 -21.84 -0.64
CA LYS A 8 14.00 -20.77 0.29
C LYS A 8 12.75 -20.31 1.03
N GLU A 9 12.59 -20.76 2.26
CA GLU A 9 11.81 -20.06 3.28
C GLU A 9 12.44 -18.68 3.48
N LEU A 10 11.96 -17.70 2.72
CA LEU A 10 11.97 -16.28 3.06
C LEU A 10 10.53 -15.85 2.80
N LYS A 11 9.79 -15.22 3.72
CA LYS A 11 10.10 -13.89 4.21
C LYS A 11 9.15 -13.54 5.38
N GLY A 12 9.26 -14.25 6.50
CA GLY A 12 8.42 -14.01 7.68
C GLY A 12 8.92 -12.92 8.63
N SER A 13 10.16 -12.41 8.45
CA SER A 13 10.80 -11.49 9.41
C SER A 13 11.21 -10.11 8.85
N ASP A 14 11.17 -9.92 7.52
CA ASP A 14 11.67 -8.71 6.84
C ASP A 14 10.53 -7.82 6.27
N VAL A 15 9.38 -8.43 5.96
CA VAL A 15 8.18 -7.70 5.48
C VAL A 15 7.60 -6.79 6.57
N ASP A 16 7.63 -7.24 7.81
CA ASP A 16 7.05 -6.52 8.95
C ASP A 16 7.75 -5.18 9.24
N GLN A 17 9.04 -5.07 8.92
CA GLN A 17 9.83 -3.83 9.05
C GLN A 17 9.76 -2.94 7.80
N THR A 18 9.08 -3.37 6.73
CA THR A 18 8.96 -2.58 5.50
C THR A 18 8.06 -1.38 5.76
N LEU A 19 8.46 -0.19 5.32
CA LEU A 19 7.61 1.00 5.38
C LEU A 19 6.33 0.75 4.58
N PHE A 20 5.18 1.11 5.15
CA PHE A 20 3.91 0.97 4.44
C PHE A 20 3.90 1.75 3.12
N ALA A 21 4.61 2.89 3.07
CA ALA A 21 4.77 3.66 1.85
C ALA A 21 5.50 2.89 0.74
N ASP A 22 6.61 2.23 1.07
CA ASP A 22 7.38 1.43 0.11
C ASP A 22 6.59 0.22 -0.34
N TYR A 23 5.91 -0.44 0.59
CA TYR A 23 4.99 -1.53 0.26
C TYR A 23 3.88 -1.10 -0.71
N MET A 24 3.26 0.07 -0.52
CA MET A 24 2.24 0.57 -1.46
C MET A 24 2.80 0.84 -2.85
N LEU A 25 4.08 1.21 -2.97
CA LEU A 25 4.77 1.37 -4.25
C LEU A 25 5.05 0.02 -4.91
N GLU A 26 5.48 -0.99 -4.13
CA GLU A 26 5.65 -2.36 -4.60
C GLU A 26 4.31 -2.93 -5.11
N TRP A 27 3.24 -2.76 -4.34
CA TRP A 27 1.89 -3.18 -4.72
C TRP A 27 1.44 -2.62 -6.07
N LEU A 28 1.79 -1.38 -6.42
CA LEU A 28 1.47 -0.85 -7.75
C LEU A 28 2.10 -1.70 -8.86
N GLU A 29 3.35 -2.11 -8.69
CA GLU A 29 4.03 -2.91 -9.71
C GLU A 29 3.49 -4.34 -9.77
N THR A 30 3.00 -4.91 -8.65
CA THR A 30 2.38 -6.25 -8.64
C THR A 30 1.03 -6.27 -9.36
N VAL A 31 0.22 -5.22 -9.24
CA VAL A 31 -1.11 -5.16 -9.89
C VAL A 31 -1.07 -4.67 -11.34
N LYS A 32 0.02 -4.05 -11.76
CA LYS A 32 0.17 -3.49 -13.12
C LYS A 32 -0.13 -4.48 -14.25
N PRO A 33 0.37 -5.73 -14.24
CA PRO A 33 0.15 -6.66 -15.36
C PRO A 33 -1.31 -7.11 -15.51
N SER A 34 -2.09 -7.05 -14.43
CA SER A 34 -3.47 -7.53 -14.36
C SER A 34 -4.52 -6.42 -14.28
N THR A 35 -4.10 -5.15 -14.43
CA THR A 35 -4.98 -3.98 -14.28
C THR A 35 -5.08 -3.21 -15.60
N GLU A 36 -6.32 -2.89 -15.99
CA GLU A 36 -6.60 -2.01 -17.13
C GLU A 36 -5.87 -0.66 -17.03
N LEU A 37 -5.38 -0.14 -18.16
CA LEU A 37 -4.49 1.03 -18.19
C LEU A 37 -5.06 2.25 -17.45
N ILE A 38 -6.34 2.59 -17.69
CA ILE A 38 -6.99 3.75 -17.06
C ILE A 38 -7.12 3.57 -15.54
N THR A 39 -7.41 2.34 -15.11
CA THR A 39 -7.48 1.98 -13.69
C THR A 39 -6.10 2.08 -13.05
N TYR A 40 -5.06 1.56 -13.72
CA TYR A 40 -3.68 1.64 -13.24
C TYR A 40 -3.18 3.08 -13.12
N ILE A 41 -3.53 3.97 -14.07
CA ILE A 41 -3.22 5.40 -13.98
C ILE A 41 -3.87 6.01 -12.73
N SER A 42 -5.11 5.63 -12.43
CA SER A 42 -5.83 6.10 -11.24
C SER A 42 -5.17 5.61 -9.94
N TYR A 43 -4.77 4.34 -9.89
CA TYR A 43 -4.02 3.77 -8.76
C TYR A 43 -2.69 4.48 -8.55
N THR A 44 -1.93 4.66 -9.63
CA THR A 44 -0.64 5.34 -9.62
C THR A 44 -0.78 6.77 -9.10
N ASN A 45 -1.77 7.53 -9.57
CA ASN A 45 -2.02 8.88 -9.09
C ASN A 45 -2.36 8.93 -7.61
N ALA A 46 -3.20 8.03 -7.11
CA ALA A 46 -3.55 7.96 -5.70
C ALA A 46 -2.34 7.60 -4.83
N VAL A 47 -1.61 6.55 -5.20
CA VAL A 47 -0.51 6.03 -4.40
C VAL A 47 0.69 6.98 -4.44
N LYS A 48 1.22 7.30 -5.63
CA LYS A 48 2.48 8.05 -5.77
C LYS A 48 2.34 9.52 -5.35
N LYS A 49 1.16 10.14 -5.48
CA LYS A 49 0.99 11.56 -5.16
C LYS A 49 0.48 11.83 -3.75
N ARG A 50 -0.13 10.83 -3.08
CA ARG A 50 -0.88 11.07 -1.84
C ARG A 50 -0.59 10.03 -0.76
N ILE A 51 -0.86 8.76 -1.03
CA ILE A 51 -0.75 7.71 0.01
C ILE A 51 0.73 7.52 0.41
N ALA A 52 1.60 7.18 -0.54
CA ALA A 52 2.99 6.88 -0.23
C ALA A 52 3.74 8.08 0.39
N PRO A 53 3.64 9.33 -0.13
CA PRO A 53 4.28 10.47 0.51
C PRO A 53 3.84 10.70 1.97
N TYR A 54 2.54 10.61 2.26
CA TYR A 54 2.01 10.83 3.61
C TYR A 54 2.55 9.80 4.61
N PHE A 55 2.54 8.51 4.25
CA PHE A 55 3.00 7.46 5.14
C PHE A 55 4.53 7.36 5.21
N SER A 56 5.24 7.81 4.17
CA SER A 56 6.70 7.91 4.16
C SER A 56 7.17 8.95 5.17
N GLU A 57 6.54 10.13 5.20
CA GLU A 57 6.84 11.18 6.18
C GLU A 57 6.63 10.72 7.63
N LYS A 58 5.63 9.84 7.85
CA LYS A 58 5.34 9.27 9.18
C LYS A 58 6.23 8.09 9.56
N GLY A 59 6.96 7.49 8.62
CA GLY A 59 7.83 6.34 8.88
C GLY A 59 7.11 5.09 9.40
N ILE A 60 5.82 4.94 9.14
CA ILE A 60 5.01 3.82 9.65
C ILE A 60 5.35 2.55 8.87
N THR A 61 5.72 1.48 9.58
CA THR A 61 5.92 0.16 8.98
C THR A 61 4.59 -0.58 8.76
N LEU A 62 4.63 -1.66 7.97
CA LEU A 62 3.48 -2.57 7.82
C LEU A 62 3.04 -3.16 9.16
N GLN A 63 3.98 -3.53 10.04
CA GLN A 63 3.68 -4.07 11.37
C GLN A 63 3.03 -3.03 12.29
N GLU A 64 3.42 -1.76 12.17
CA GLU A 64 2.88 -0.67 12.97
C GLU A 64 1.54 -0.14 12.44
N LEU A 65 1.21 -0.41 11.18
CA LEU A 65 0.01 0.10 10.54
C LEU A 65 -1.25 -0.38 11.27
N LYS A 66 -2.04 0.57 11.79
CA LYS A 66 -3.29 0.32 12.50
C LYS A 66 -4.43 1.06 11.81
N PRO A 67 -5.70 0.65 12.01
CA PRO A 67 -6.86 1.32 11.42
C PRO A 67 -6.92 2.83 11.70
N HIS A 68 -6.46 3.28 12.87
CA HIS A 68 -6.45 4.70 13.22
C HIS A 68 -5.47 5.52 12.37
N HIS A 69 -4.30 4.99 11.99
CA HIS A 69 -3.36 5.68 11.09
C HIS A 69 -3.99 5.92 9.71
N ILE A 70 -4.78 4.96 9.24
CA ILE A 70 -5.52 5.07 7.97
C ILE A 70 -6.66 6.10 8.10
N GLN A 71 -7.36 6.13 9.24
CA GLN A 71 -8.39 7.14 9.50
C GLN A 71 -7.80 8.55 9.59
N GLU A 72 -6.64 8.71 10.22
CA GLU A 72 -5.91 9.98 10.26
C GLU A 72 -5.54 10.46 8.87
N PHE A 73 -5.07 9.57 8.00
CA PHE A 73 -4.80 9.89 6.59
C PHE A 73 -6.07 10.40 5.88
N TYR A 74 -7.22 9.77 6.07
CA TYR A 74 -8.48 10.24 5.48
C TYR A 74 -8.87 11.63 6.00
N ASN A 75 -8.76 11.84 7.31
CA ASN A 75 -9.05 13.12 7.93
C ASN A 75 -8.11 14.22 7.41
N TYR A 76 -6.81 13.93 7.32
CA TYR A 76 -5.83 14.86 6.76
C TYR A 76 -6.12 15.19 5.30
N ALA A 77 -6.47 14.20 4.50
CA ALA A 77 -6.83 14.40 3.10
C ALA A 77 -8.06 15.33 2.96
N LEU A 78 -9.10 15.12 3.77
CA LEU A 78 -10.31 15.96 3.76
C LEU A 78 -10.07 17.37 4.31
N ASN A 79 -9.36 17.47 5.43
CA ASN A 79 -9.28 18.71 6.20
C ASN A 79 -8.11 19.60 5.77
N GLU A 80 -6.95 19.02 5.44
CA GLU A 80 -5.76 19.80 5.10
C GLU A 80 -5.62 19.93 3.58
N TRP A 81 -5.72 18.83 2.84
CA TRP A 81 -5.63 18.86 1.38
C TRP A 81 -6.92 19.23 0.66
N LYS A 82 -8.04 19.32 1.40
CA LYS A 82 -9.38 19.64 0.87
C LYS A 82 -9.78 18.73 -0.29
N VAL A 83 -9.36 17.45 -0.28
CA VAL A 83 -9.81 16.51 -1.31
C VAL A 83 -11.27 16.15 -1.09
N LYS A 84 -11.97 15.78 -2.17
CA LYS A 84 -13.38 15.37 -2.08
C LYS A 84 -13.50 14.00 -1.43
N ALA A 85 -14.62 13.75 -0.73
CA ALA A 85 -14.92 12.45 -0.12
C ALA A 85 -14.83 11.29 -1.13
N ASN A 86 -15.30 11.48 -2.37
CA ASN A 86 -15.19 10.46 -3.42
C ASN A 86 -13.73 10.07 -3.71
N THR A 87 -12.81 11.04 -3.66
CA THR A 87 -11.38 10.77 -3.81
C THR A 87 -10.83 9.94 -2.65
N VAL A 88 -11.27 10.21 -1.42
CA VAL A 88 -10.90 9.43 -0.24
C VAL A 88 -11.39 7.98 -0.32
N ILE A 89 -12.59 7.76 -0.86
CA ILE A 89 -13.11 6.40 -1.13
C ILE A 89 -12.17 5.63 -2.06
N HIS A 90 -11.63 6.28 -3.10
CA HIS A 90 -10.63 5.64 -3.97
C HIS A 90 -9.31 5.35 -3.25
N TYR A 91 -8.86 6.24 -2.36
CA TYR A 91 -7.69 5.93 -1.53
C TYR A 91 -7.94 4.73 -0.62
N HIS A 92 -9.14 4.64 -0.02
CA HIS A 92 -9.54 3.50 0.79
C HIS A 92 -9.54 2.20 -0.01
N ALA A 93 -10.12 2.21 -1.21
CA ALA A 93 -10.13 1.04 -2.09
C ALA A 93 -8.71 0.56 -2.39
N ASN A 94 -7.78 1.45 -2.73
CA ASN A 94 -6.39 1.08 -3.03
C ASN A 94 -5.66 0.51 -1.80
N ILE A 95 -5.78 1.16 -0.64
CA ILE A 95 -5.18 0.68 0.62
C ILE A 95 -5.74 -0.70 0.99
N ARG A 96 -7.06 -0.88 0.89
CA ARG A 96 -7.72 -2.16 1.16
C ARG A 96 -7.26 -3.24 0.20
N SER A 97 -7.21 -2.95 -1.10
CA SER A 97 -6.75 -3.89 -2.12
C SER A 97 -5.30 -4.31 -1.92
N ALA A 98 -4.43 -3.39 -1.51
CA ALA A 98 -3.05 -3.71 -1.17
C ALA A 98 -2.98 -4.64 0.04
N LEU A 99 -3.54 -4.23 1.18
CA LEU A 99 -3.47 -5.02 2.41
C LEU A 99 -4.09 -6.42 2.27
N HIS A 100 -5.14 -6.57 1.45
CA HIS A 100 -5.72 -7.89 1.18
C HIS A 100 -4.74 -8.89 0.55
N GLN A 101 -3.73 -8.42 -0.20
CA GLN A 101 -2.69 -9.29 -0.77
C GLN A 101 -1.68 -9.78 0.29
N VAL A 102 -1.54 -9.07 1.42
CA VAL A 102 -0.62 -9.46 2.52
C VAL A 102 -1.27 -10.46 3.47
N TYR A 103 -2.59 -10.37 3.68
CA TYR A 103 -3.31 -11.22 4.63
C TYR A 103 -3.91 -12.50 4.01
N ILE A 104 -3.65 -12.76 2.73
CA ILE A 104 -3.95 -14.03 2.06
C ILE A 104 -2.66 -14.61 1.49
N THR A 105 -1.90 -15.30 2.33
CA THR A 105 -0.98 -16.40 2.00
C THR A 105 -0.80 -17.21 3.29
#